data_AF-A0A962EU63-F1
#
_entry.id   AF-A0A962EU63-F1
#
_cell.length_a   1.000
_cell.length_b   1.000
_cell.length_c   1.000
_cell.angle_alpha   90.00
_cell.angle_beta   90.00
_cell.angle_gamma   90.00
#
_symmetry.space_group_name_H-M   'P 1'
#
loop_
_entity.id
_entity.type
_entity.pdbx_description
1 polymer ?
#
loop_
_entity_poly.entity_id
_entity_poly.type
_entity_poly.pdbx_seq_one_letter_code
_entity_poly.pdbx_strand_id
1 'polypeptide(L)' 'MTLIVLIGLVCIVGGILGAFLAGLKNRDYSFWAAWGFVFPPSILLLLLLPKVVGPRPRRPTLDEEDRMHF' A
#
# COMPACT_ATOMS: atom_id res chain seq x y z
N MET A 1 -9.66 0.81 -27.00
CA MET A 1 -8.24 0.49 -26.74
C MET A 1 -7.60 1.51 -25.79
N THR A 2 -7.59 2.81 -26.10
CA THR A 2 -6.94 3.87 -25.27
C THR A 2 -7.43 3.94 -23.82
N LEU A 3 -8.73 3.73 -23.56
CA LEU A 3 -9.30 3.80 -22.22
C LEU A 3 -8.67 2.80 -21.24
N ILE A 4 -8.44 1.55 -21.67
CA ILE A 4 -7.87 0.49 -20.83
C ILE A 4 -6.41 0.82 -20.49
N VAL A 5 -5.67 1.39 -21.43
CA VAL A 5 -4.29 1.82 -21.21
C VAL A 5 -4.23 2.92 -20.15
N LEU A 6 -5.13 3.91 -20.22
CA LEU A 6 -5.21 4.97 -19.22
C LEU A 6 -5.57 4.41 -17.84
N ILE A 7 -6.54 3.50 -17.76
CA ILE A 7 -6.91 2.85 -16.49
C ILE A 7 -5.72 2.08 -15.92
N GLY A 8 -5.05 1.26 -16.73
CA GLY A 8 -3.87 0.49 -16.29
C GLY A 8 -2.73 1.39 -15.82
N LEU A 9 -2.47 2.49 -16.51
CA LEU A 9 -1.45 3.46 -16.10
C LEU A 9 -1.80 4.10 -14.75
N VAL A 10 -3.05 4.51 -14.56
CA VAL A 10 -3.52 5.10 -13.28
C VAL A 10 -3.41 4.07 -12.15
N CYS A 11 -3.72 2.79 -12.40
CA CYS A 11 -3.52 1.70 -11.44
C CYS A 11 -2.05 1.53 -11.05
N ILE A 12 -1.14 1.44 -12.03
CA ILE A 12 0.30 1.27 -11.75
C ILE A 12 0.85 2.45 -10.95
N VAL A 13 0.57 3.68 -11.41
CA VAL A 13 1.00 4.90 -10.71
C VAL A 13 0.39 4.96 -9.31
N GLY A 14 -0.89 4.57 -9.16
CA GLY A 14 -1.56 4.49 -7.87
C GLY A 14 -0.86 3.54 -6.90
N GLY A 15 -0.47 2.34 -7.35
CA GLY A 15 0.26 1.39 -6.51
C GLY A 15 1.61 1.92 -6.03
N ILE A 16 2.37 2.56 -6.93
CA ILE A 16 3.68 3.15 -6.62
C ILE A 16 3.53 4.28 -5.59
N LEU A 17 2.57 5.20 -5.81
CA LEU A 17 2.30 6.30 -4.89
C LEU A 17 1.80 5.80 -3.53
N GLY A 18 0.96 4.77 -3.51
CA GLY A 18 0.48 4.13 -2.30
C GLY A 18 1.61 3.58 -1.44
N ALA A 19 2.54 2.83 -2.03
CA ALA A 19 3.74 2.35 -1.32
C ALA A 19 4.58 3.53 -0.80
N PHE A 20 4.88 4.50 -1.67
CA PHE A 20 5.75 5.62 -1.31
C PHE A 20 5.20 6.41 -0.12
N LEU A 21 3.92 6.80 -0.18
CA LEU A 21 3.25 7.55 0.88
C LEU A 21 3.12 6.74 2.18
N ALA A 22 2.93 5.42 2.09
CA ALA A 22 2.87 4.57 3.26
C ALA A 22 4.21 4.53 3.99
N GLY A 23 5.33 4.57 3.28
CA GLY A 23 6.65 4.72 3.87
C GLY A 23 6.82 6.00 4.66
N LEU A 24 6.46 7.12 4.04
CA LEU A 24 6.53 8.44 4.69
C LEU A 24 5.69 8.50 5.96
N LYS A 25 4.52 7.84 5.94
CA LYS A 25 3.56 7.77 7.06
C LYS A 25 3.81 6.61 8.03
N ASN A 26 4.90 5.85 7.88
CA ASN A 26 5.27 4.73 8.73
C ASN A 26 4.18 3.63 8.80
N ARG A 27 3.59 3.30 7.65
CA ARG A 27 2.50 2.32 7.47
C ARG A 27 2.92 1.20 6.52
N ASP A 28 2.16 0.11 6.48
CA ASP A 28 2.46 -1.05 5.63
C ASP A 28 2.57 -0.72 4.13
N TYR A 29 3.77 -0.91 3.57
CA TYR A 29 4.04 -0.68 2.15
C TYR A 29 3.15 -1.55 1.25
N SER A 30 3.17 -2.86 1.49
CA SER A 30 2.51 -3.84 0.62
C SER A 30 0.99 -3.67 0.62
N PHE A 31 0.41 -3.33 1.78
CA PHE A 31 -1.02 -3.07 1.91
C PHE A 31 -1.44 -1.85 1.07
N TRP A 32 -0.72 -0.73 1.21
CA TRP A 32 -1.07 0.50 0.48
C TRP A 32 -0.66 0.48 -0.99
N ALA A 33 0.35 -0.32 -1.39
CA ALA A 33 0.62 -0.61 -2.80
C ALA A 33 -0.54 -1.36 -3.45
N ALA A 34 -1.03 -2.44 -2.81
CA ALA A 34 -2.13 -3.23 -3.35
C ALA A 34 -3.40 -2.39 -3.49
N TRP A 35 -3.75 -1.62 -2.45
CA TRP A 35 -4.91 -0.73 -2.50
C TRP A 35 -4.76 0.41 -3.50
N GLY A 36 -3.57 1.01 -3.60
CA GLY A 36 -3.28 2.03 -4.61
C GLY A 36 -3.35 1.49 -6.04
N PHE A 37 -3.05 0.21 -6.25
CA PHE A 37 -3.15 -0.43 -7.56
C PHE A 37 -4.59 -0.78 -7.95
N VAL A 38 -5.31 -1.45 -7.04
CA VAL A 38 -6.69 -1.93 -7.28
C VAL A 38 -7.68 -0.76 -7.28
N PHE A 39 -7.51 0.17 -6.36
CA PHE A 39 -8.37 1.35 -6.21
C PHE A 39 -7.51 2.60 -5.96
N PRO A 40 -6.97 3.21 -7.04
CA PRO A 40 -6.10 4.39 -6.94
C PRO A 40 -6.62 5.54 -6.05
N PRO A 41 -7.93 5.84 -6.00
CA PRO A 41 -8.45 6.85 -5.08
C PRO A 41 -8.20 6.57 -3.58
N SER A 42 -7.87 5.33 -3.19
CA SER A 42 -7.48 4.98 -1.81
C SER A 42 -6.29 5.79 -1.29
N ILE A 43 -5.44 6.33 -2.18
CA ILE A 43 -4.34 7.23 -1.79
C ILE A 43 -4.85 8.46 -1.04
N LEU A 44 -6.07 8.95 -1.33
CA LEU A 44 -6.65 10.08 -0.62
C LEU A 44 -6.88 9.75 0.85
N LEU A 45 -7.33 8.52 1.15
CA LEU A 45 -7.47 8.03 2.52
C LEU A 45 -6.10 7.98 3.22
N LEU A 46 -5.06 7.52 2.52
CA LEU A 46 -3.70 7.50 3.04
C LEU A 46 -3.19 8.91 3.36
N LEU A 47 -3.49 9.90 2.51
CA LEU A 47 -3.11 11.30 2.73
C LEU A 47 -3.78 11.89 3.97
N LEU A 48 -5.06 11.61 4.19
CA LEU A 48 -5.82 12.07 5.37
C LEU A 48 -5.34 11.42 6.67
N LEU A 49 -4.91 10.18 6.59
CA LEU A 49 -4.50 9.39 7.74
C LEU A 49 -3.20 9.92 8.36
N PRO A 50 -3.11 10.07 9.70
CA PRO A 50 -1.90 10.57 10.35
C PRO A 50 -0.75 9.57 10.23
N LYS A 51 0.48 10.12 10.28
CA LYS A 51 1.70 9.31 10.37
C LYS A 51 1.70 8.54 11.69
N VAL A 52 2.03 7.25 11.62
CA VAL A 52 2.16 6.41 12.82
C VAL A 52 3.44 6.82 13.55
N VAL A 53 3.30 7.27 14.80
CA VAL A 53 4.40 7.64 15.69
C VAL A 53 4.75 6.44 16.55
N GLY A 54 6.01 6.00 16.48
CA GLY A 54 6.51 4.83 17.22
C GLY A 54 7.22 3.82 16.32
N PRO A 55 7.63 2.67 16.87
CA PRO A 55 8.21 1.58 16.10
C PRO A 55 7.26 1.20 14.96
N ARG A 56 7.80 1.07 13.75
CA ARG A 56 7.01 0.62 12.61
C ARG A 56 6.36 -0.72 12.97
N PRO A 57 5.04 -0.89 12.76
CA PRO A 57 4.43 -2.20 12.88
C PRO A 57 5.19 -3.16 11.96
N ARG A 58 5.93 -4.10 12.55
CA ARG A 58 6.59 -5.15 11.78
C ARG A 58 5.49 -6.14 11.42
N ARG A 59 5.12 -6.18 10.14
CA ARG A 59 4.34 -7.31 9.65
C ARG A 59 5.20 -8.57 9.78
N PRO A 60 4.71 -9.64 10.42
CA PRO A 60 5.43 -10.91 10.46
C PRO A 60 5.79 -11.36 9.04
N THR A 61 6.91 -12.03 8.88
CA THR A 61 7.21 -12.68 7.59
C THR A 61 6.28 -13.88 7.38
N LEU A 62 6.07 -14.30 6.13
CA LEU A 62 5.30 -15.51 5.82
C LEU A 62 5.83 -16.72 6.61
N ASP A 63 7.16 -16.89 6.69
CA ASP A 63 7.78 -17.96 7.48
C ASP A 63 7.50 -17.85 8.99
N GLU A 64 7.34 -16.63 9.53
CA GLU A 64 6.98 -16.40 10.93
C GLU A 64 5.51 -16.72 11.18
N GLU A 65 4.63 -16.39 10.24
CA GLU A 65 3.20 -16.72 10.28
C GLU A 65 3.01 -18.25 10.24
N ASP A 66 3.70 -18.96 9.33
CA ASP A 66 3.63 -20.42 9.24
C ASP A 66 4.02 -21.09 10.56
N ARG A 67 5.11 -20.65 11.21
CA ARG A 67 5.55 -21.22 12.49
C ARG A 67 4.59 -21.02 13.66
N MET A 68 3.68 -20.04 13.61
CA MET A 68 2.68 -19.83 14.67
C MET A 68 1.44 -20.72 14.50
N HIS A 69 1.23 -21.29 13.32
CA HIS A 69 0.05 -22.08 12.97
C HIS A 69 0.29 -23.60 12.95
N PHE A 70 1.54 -24.05 13.16
CA PHE A 70 1.93 -25.45 13.35
C PHE A 70 2.39 -25.71 14.80
#